data_AF-L0NHD5-F1
#
_entry.id   AF-L0NHD5-F1
#
_cell.length_a   1.000
_cell.length_b   1.000
_cell.length_c   1.000
_cell.angle_alpha   90.00
_cell.angle_beta   90.00
_cell.angle_gamma   90.00
#
_symmetry.space_group_name_H-M   'P 1'
#
loop_
_entity.id
_entity.type
_entity.pdbx_description
1 polymer ?
#
loop_
_entity_poly.entity_id
_entity_poly.type
_entity_poly.pdbx_seq_one_letter_code
_entity_poly.pdbx_strand_id
1 'polypeptide(L)'
;MIQFALLFGLGFLTAALLAMLIAPAIHGRIVRYTENRLKATMPISPQEVRAQRDLARAVYAAENARTKQELVDERDKSLSLKLRHEKLAEEARRLQSENHDLQMQINDMDVEAADLRSRLRQEDSYIQQLKAAVEAAEEADAAKGMEIETLERQLAKMTTDLDGLRIDISARDTEIENLKFRITSLRDERDALRADIKLQTSRAKDAETRLSQEEHRAMRLEDKLAREIAARSDKENALERRLQEIERLKEKLRNSGSEMREVSRVPRKSGKSNGVSLKDVSTPRNEAAELPEANGNADATISDVIAASPELSAMADEVHNRSRALSDRLLKAKSDIHDEALRDELASIAATMVALTAKAEGPDSPIFPILANKASTSSSDRESLAGRAAAAIGAPQEAAS
;
A
#
# COMPACT_ATOMS: atom_id res chain seq x y z
N MET A 1 -201.55 -5.20 59.86
CA MET A 1 -200.22 -4.57 59.71
C MET A 1 -199.13 -5.55 59.26
N ILE A 2 -199.10 -6.81 59.71
CA ILE A 2 -198.07 -7.81 59.30
C ILE A 2 -198.13 -8.20 57.81
N GLN A 3 -199.32 -8.21 57.19
CA GLN A 3 -199.48 -8.58 55.76
C GLN A 3 -198.74 -7.65 54.80
N PHE A 4 -198.70 -6.33 55.09
CA PHE A 4 -197.93 -5.37 54.29
C PHE A 4 -196.42 -5.57 54.45
N ALA A 5 -195.95 -5.94 55.65
CA ALA A 5 -194.54 -6.27 55.88
C ALA A 5 -194.10 -7.55 55.13
N LEU A 6 -194.97 -8.57 55.05
CA LEU A 6 -194.69 -9.80 54.30
C LEU A 6 -194.68 -9.59 52.78
N LEU A 7 -195.61 -8.82 52.22
CA LEU A 7 -195.59 -8.48 50.78
C LEU A 7 -194.38 -7.61 50.42
N PHE A 8 -194.01 -6.68 51.29
CA PHE A 8 -192.78 -5.89 51.12
C PHE A 8 -191.53 -6.78 51.20
N GLY A 9 -191.49 -7.71 52.17
CA GLY A 9 -190.40 -8.68 52.31
C GLY A 9 -190.27 -9.62 51.10
N LEU A 10 -191.39 -10.14 50.57
CA LEU A 10 -191.41 -10.99 49.37
C LEU A 10 -191.00 -10.19 48.12
N GLY A 11 -191.49 -8.96 47.98
CA GLY A 11 -191.08 -8.06 46.88
C GLY A 11 -189.59 -7.74 46.93
N PHE A 12 -189.04 -7.49 48.12
CA PHE A 12 -187.61 -7.28 48.31
C PHE A 12 -186.80 -8.54 48.01
N LEU A 13 -187.25 -9.72 48.46
CA LEU A 13 -186.56 -10.98 48.23
C LEU A 13 -186.51 -11.34 46.74
N THR A 14 -187.60 -11.13 46.00
CA THR A 14 -187.65 -11.38 44.55
C THR A 14 -186.77 -10.40 43.77
N ALA A 15 -186.74 -9.13 44.15
CA ALA A 15 -185.82 -8.14 43.59
C ALA A 15 -184.35 -8.47 43.87
N ALA A 16 -184.03 -8.91 45.09
CA ALA A 16 -182.68 -9.35 45.46
C ALA A 16 -182.23 -10.59 44.67
N LEU A 17 -183.13 -11.54 44.44
CA LEU A 17 -182.85 -12.73 43.63
C LEU A 17 -182.58 -12.38 42.16
N LEU A 18 -183.37 -11.47 41.57
CA LEU A 18 -183.13 -10.97 40.21
C LEU A 18 -181.82 -10.19 40.12
N ALA A 19 -181.50 -9.36 41.11
CA ALA A 19 -180.22 -8.63 41.17
C ALA A 19 -179.03 -9.59 41.23
N MET A 20 -179.11 -10.68 42.01
CA MET A 20 -178.05 -11.69 42.12
C MET A 20 -177.85 -12.48 40.82
N LEU A 21 -178.92 -12.69 40.04
CA LEU A 21 -178.85 -13.39 38.76
C LEU A 21 -178.23 -12.52 37.65
N ILE A 22 -178.50 -11.21 37.67
CA ILE A 22 -177.99 -10.26 36.66
C ILE A 22 -176.58 -9.72 37.01
N ALA A 23 -176.23 -9.66 38.30
CA ALA A 23 -174.94 -9.18 38.80
C ALA A 23 -173.70 -9.80 38.11
N PRO A 24 -173.58 -11.13 37.94
CA PRO A 24 -172.40 -11.72 37.29
C PRO A 24 -172.30 -11.35 35.80
N ALA A 25 -173.43 -11.17 35.10
CA ALA A 25 -173.43 -10.77 33.69
C ALA A 25 -172.97 -9.31 33.51
N ILE A 26 -173.43 -8.40 34.38
CA ILE A 26 -173.00 -7.00 34.36
C ILE A 26 -171.52 -6.89 34.77
N HIS A 27 -171.08 -7.62 35.80
CA HIS A 27 -169.68 -7.61 36.25
C HIS A 27 -168.73 -8.09 35.14
N GLY A 28 -169.07 -9.20 34.45
CA GLY A 28 -168.27 -9.68 33.32
C GLY A 28 -168.17 -8.66 32.17
N ARG A 29 -169.23 -7.90 31.92
CA ARG A 29 -169.23 -6.82 30.91
C ARG A 29 -168.36 -5.64 31.33
N ILE A 30 -168.43 -5.24 32.60
CA ILE A 30 -167.60 -4.18 33.17
C ILE A 30 -166.12 -4.57 33.09
N VAL A 31 -165.75 -5.78 33.51
CA VAL A 31 -164.35 -6.25 33.47
C VAL A 31 -163.79 -6.21 32.05
N ARG A 32 -164.54 -6.67 31.05
CA ARG A 32 -164.12 -6.58 29.64
C ARG A 32 -163.95 -5.14 29.16
N TYR A 33 -164.87 -4.25 29.50
CA TYR A 33 -164.75 -2.83 29.13
C TYR A 33 -163.59 -2.14 29.86
N THR A 34 -163.36 -2.47 31.13
CA THR A 34 -162.22 -1.93 31.89
C THR A 34 -160.90 -2.49 31.38
N GLU A 35 -160.82 -3.76 31.02
CA GLU A 35 -159.61 -4.37 30.46
C GLU A 35 -159.31 -3.80 29.06
N ASN A 36 -160.32 -3.65 28.20
CA ASN A 36 -160.14 -3.04 26.88
C ASN A 36 -159.76 -1.56 26.97
N ARG A 37 -160.36 -0.81 27.91
CA ARG A 37 -160.01 0.59 28.14
C ARG A 37 -158.62 0.72 28.75
N LEU A 38 -158.24 -0.15 29.69
CA LEU A 38 -156.90 -0.17 30.28
C LEU A 38 -155.83 -0.53 29.25
N LYS A 39 -156.09 -1.50 28.36
CA LYS A 39 -155.22 -1.85 27.24
C LYS A 39 -155.10 -0.72 26.21
N ALA A 40 -156.17 0.05 25.99
CA ALA A 40 -156.15 1.21 25.08
C ALA A 40 -155.44 2.45 25.67
N THR A 41 -155.39 2.57 27.00
CA THR A 41 -154.71 3.69 27.69
C THR A 41 -153.30 3.33 28.20
N MET A 42 -152.93 2.05 28.20
CA MET A 42 -151.57 1.64 28.53
C MET A 42 -150.65 1.97 27.35
N PRO A 43 -149.56 2.72 27.59
CA PRO A 43 -148.75 3.27 26.51
C PRO A 43 -147.86 2.25 25.79
N ILE A 44 -147.75 1.01 26.27
CA ILE A 44 -146.84 0.01 25.70
C ILE A 44 -147.48 -1.39 25.76
N SER A 45 -147.54 -2.07 24.61
CA SER A 45 -148.01 -3.46 24.53
C SER A 45 -146.94 -4.46 25.04
N PRO A 46 -147.30 -5.65 25.55
CA PRO A 46 -146.31 -6.65 26.01
C PRO A 46 -145.33 -7.11 24.92
N GLN A 47 -145.70 -6.94 23.65
CA GLN A 47 -144.84 -7.24 22.50
C GLN A 47 -143.78 -6.14 22.30
N GLU A 48 -144.14 -4.87 22.49
CA GLU A 48 -143.20 -3.75 22.44
C GLU A 48 -142.16 -3.79 23.57
N VAL A 49 -142.54 -4.20 24.79
CA VAL A 49 -141.56 -4.37 25.89
C VAL A 49 -140.51 -5.44 25.54
N ARG A 50 -140.93 -6.54 24.89
CA ARG A 50 -140.00 -7.57 24.42
C ARG A 50 -139.12 -7.05 23.29
N ALA A 51 -139.70 -6.32 22.33
CA ALA A 51 -138.95 -5.71 21.24
C ALA A 51 -137.92 -4.67 21.73
N GLN A 52 -138.28 -3.81 22.69
CA GLN A 52 -137.33 -2.86 23.30
C GLN A 52 -136.23 -3.56 24.09
N ARG A 53 -136.56 -4.64 24.82
CA ARG A 53 -135.57 -5.46 25.52
C ARG A 53 -134.61 -6.15 24.55
N ASP A 54 -135.13 -6.70 23.46
CA ASP A 54 -134.32 -7.36 22.44
C ASP A 54 -133.50 -6.34 21.63
N LEU A 55 -134.06 -5.15 21.37
CA LEU A 55 -133.33 -4.03 20.77
C LEU A 55 -132.21 -3.53 21.70
N ALA A 56 -132.46 -3.36 22.99
CA ALA A 56 -131.43 -2.96 23.95
C ALA A 56 -130.32 -4.03 24.04
N ARG A 57 -130.68 -5.32 24.02
CA ARG A 57 -129.71 -6.41 23.95
C ARG A 57 -128.91 -6.38 22.65
N ALA A 58 -129.56 -6.11 21.52
CA ALA A 58 -128.91 -6.03 20.21
C ALA A 58 -127.96 -4.82 20.12
N VAL A 59 -128.39 -3.65 20.61
CA VAL A 59 -127.55 -2.44 20.67
C VAL A 59 -126.34 -2.69 21.56
N TYR A 60 -126.54 -3.22 22.77
CA TYR A 60 -125.45 -3.57 23.67
C TYR A 60 -124.50 -4.62 23.06
N ALA A 61 -125.04 -5.63 22.37
CA ALA A 61 -124.22 -6.63 21.69
C ALA A 61 -123.42 -6.03 20.52
N ALA A 62 -124.03 -5.13 19.74
CA ALA A 62 -123.39 -4.43 18.62
C ALA A 62 -122.30 -3.46 19.11
N GLU A 63 -122.56 -2.69 20.15
CA GLU A 63 -121.59 -1.79 20.77
C GLU A 63 -120.43 -2.56 21.40
N ASN A 64 -120.71 -3.67 22.10
CA ASN A 64 -119.65 -4.54 22.62
C ASN A 64 -118.85 -5.21 21.50
N ALA A 65 -119.49 -5.62 20.41
CA ALA A 65 -118.78 -6.18 19.26
C ALA A 65 -117.88 -5.13 18.60
N ARG A 66 -118.38 -3.90 18.43
CA ARG A 66 -117.63 -2.78 17.86
C ARG A 66 -116.44 -2.38 18.73
N THR A 67 -116.65 -2.19 20.02
CA THR A 67 -115.55 -1.86 20.97
C THR A 67 -114.52 -2.99 21.07
N LYS A 68 -114.95 -4.26 21.02
CA LYS A 68 -114.02 -5.39 20.95
C LYS A 68 -113.20 -5.38 19.65
N GLN A 69 -113.82 -5.08 18.51
CA GLN A 69 -113.11 -4.99 17.24
C GLN A 69 -112.11 -3.83 17.26
N GLU A 70 -112.53 -2.65 17.70
CA GLU A 70 -111.64 -1.47 17.83
C GLU A 70 -110.47 -1.78 18.79
N LEU A 71 -110.71 -2.50 19.89
CA LEU A 71 -109.66 -2.95 20.80
C LEU A 71 -108.68 -3.93 20.15
N VAL A 72 -109.16 -4.84 19.30
CA VAL A 72 -108.30 -5.76 18.53
C VAL A 72 -107.48 -4.98 17.51
N ASP A 73 -108.10 -4.09 16.75
CA ASP A 73 -107.41 -3.27 15.75
C ASP A 73 -106.33 -2.38 16.40
N GLU A 74 -106.62 -1.77 17.55
CA GLU A 74 -105.64 -0.97 18.29
C GLU A 74 -104.52 -1.84 18.90
N ARG A 75 -104.84 -3.06 19.35
CA ARG A 75 -103.81 -4.02 19.78
C ARG A 75 -102.90 -4.40 18.62
N ASP A 76 -103.46 -4.72 17.46
CA ASP A 76 -102.69 -5.09 16.27
C ASP A 76 -101.80 -3.93 15.80
N LYS A 77 -102.31 -2.69 15.82
CA LYS A 77 -101.50 -1.49 15.58
C LYS A 77 -100.38 -1.36 16.62
N SER A 78 -100.68 -1.51 17.91
CA SER A 78 -99.68 -1.41 18.98
C SER A 78 -98.59 -2.48 18.86
N LEU A 79 -98.95 -3.71 18.47
CA LEU A 79 -98.03 -4.80 18.22
C LEU A 79 -97.15 -4.49 17.00
N SER A 80 -97.74 -4.00 15.91
CA SER A 80 -96.98 -3.62 14.72
C SER A 80 -95.98 -2.50 15.00
N LEU A 81 -96.34 -1.52 15.82
CA LEU A 81 -95.45 -0.44 16.24
C LEU A 81 -94.33 -0.96 17.13
N LYS A 82 -94.63 -1.84 18.09
CA LYS A 82 -93.61 -2.50 18.94
C LYS A 82 -92.61 -3.28 18.11
N LEU A 83 -93.07 -4.10 17.16
CA LEU A 83 -92.18 -4.84 16.26
C LEU A 83 -91.31 -3.92 15.40
N ARG A 84 -91.84 -2.79 14.93
CA ARG A 84 -91.03 -1.77 14.23
C ARG A 84 -90.01 -1.11 15.16
N HIS A 85 -90.39 -0.79 16.39
CA HIS A 85 -89.46 -0.25 17.39
C HIS A 85 -88.36 -1.24 17.75
N GLU A 86 -88.68 -2.53 17.90
CA GLU A 86 -87.69 -3.58 18.14
C GLU A 86 -86.68 -3.67 16.99
N LYS A 87 -87.17 -3.69 15.73
CA LYS A 87 -86.29 -3.67 14.55
C LYS A 87 -85.40 -2.43 14.49
N LEU A 88 -85.97 -1.23 14.71
CA LEU A 88 -85.20 0.01 14.74
C LEU A 88 -84.19 0.03 15.90
N ALA A 89 -84.54 -0.56 17.05
CA ALA A 89 -83.63 -0.68 18.18
C ALA A 89 -82.48 -1.66 17.90
N GLU A 90 -82.75 -2.77 17.20
CA GLU A 90 -81.72 -3.68 16.71
C GLU A 90 -80.77 -3.02 15.71
N GLU A 91 -81.32 -2.29 14.73
CA GLU A 91 -80.51 -1.51 13.77
C GLU A 91 -79.68 -0.43 14.48
N ALA A 92 -80.25 0.30 15.44
CA ALA A 92 -79.53 1.29 16.22
C ALA A 92 -78.38 0.66 17.03
N ARG A 93 -78.60 -0.52 17.63
CA ARG A 93 -77.53 -1.27 18.31
C ARG A 93 -76.45 -1.73 17.35
N ARG A 94 -76.81 -2.20 16.16
CA ARG A 94 -75.84 -2.62 15.13
C ARG A 94 -74.99 -1.44 14.64
N LEU A 95 -75.63 -0.31 14.35
CA LEU A 95 -74.91 0.90 13.96
C LEU A 95 -74.03 1.43 15.10
N GLN A 96 -74.47 1.30 16.35
CA GLN A 96 -73.66 1.68 17.51
C GLN A 96 -72.43 0.78 17.67
N SER A 97 -72.55 -0.54 17.47
CA SER A 97 -71.39 -1.43 17.49
C SER A 97 -70.44 -1.15 16.32
N GLU A 98 -70.97 -0.96 15.11
CA GLU A 98 -70.15 -0.59 13.93
C GLU A 98 -69.41 0.74 14.17
N ASN A 99 -70.06 1.74 14.79
CA ASN A 99 -69.42 3.01 15.12
C ASN A 99 -68.31 2.83 16.16
N HIS A 100 -68.54 1.98 17.17
CA HIS A 100 -67.52 1.67 18.17
C HIS A 100 -66.31 0.94 17.56
N ASP A 101 -66.55 -0.04 16.68
CA ASP A 101 -65.49 -0.77 15.99
C ASP A 101 -64.67 0.17 15.10
N LEU A 102 -65.32 1.08 14.37
CA LEU A 102 -64.65 2.10 13.57
C LEU A 102 -63.86 3.08 14.44
N GLN A 103 -64.38 3.48 15.61
CA GLN A 103 -63.62 4.30 16.55
C GLN A 103 -62.37 3.58 17.07
N MET A 104 -62.46 2.29 17.35
CA MET A 104 -61.31 1.48 17.76
C MET A 104 -60.26 1.42 16.64
N GLN A 105 -60.67 1.22 15.38
CA GLN A 105 -59.77 1.24 14.23
C GLN A 105 -59.10 2.61 14.04
N ILE A 106 -59.84 3.71 14.20
CA ILE A 106 -59.27 5.06 14.11
C ILE A 106 -58.20 5.26 15.19
N ASN A 107 -58.50 4.87 16.43
CA ASN A 107 -57.53 4.98 17.53
C ASN A 107 -56.27 4.14 17.29
N ASP A 108 -56.43 2.94 16.73
CA ASP A 108 -55.29 2.06 16.38
C ASP A 108 -54.42 2.69 15.29
N MET A 109 -55.04 3.18 14.20
CA MET A 109 -54.34 3.92 13.14
C MET A 109 -53.67 5.20 13.66
N ASP A 110 -54.27 5.90 14.62
CA ASP A 110 -53.68 7.10 15.23
C ASP A 110 -52.42 6.76 16.06
N VAL A 111 -52.43 5.62 16.76
CA VAL A 111 -51.25 5.11 17.48
C VAL A 111 -50.16 4.70 16.49
N GLU A 112 -50.49 3.98 15.42
CA GLU A 112 -49.53 3.63 14.37
C GLU A 112 -48.93 4.88 13.70
N ALA A 113 -49.76 5.87 13.37
CA ALA A 113 -49.29 7.14 12.82
C ALA A 113 -48.39 7.92 13.79
N ALA A 114 -48.67 7.85 15.10
CA ALA A 114 -47.81 8.45 16.12
C ALA A 114 -46.46 7.72 16.22
N ASP A 115 -46.43 6.39 16.18
CA ASP A 115 -45.19 5.61 16.19
C ASP A 115 -44.35 5.89 14.94
N LEU A 116 -44.96 5.89 13.75
CA LEU A 116 -44.27 6.23 12.49
C LEU A 116 -43.68 7.65 12.52
N ARG A 117 -44.40 8.63 13.06
CA ARG A 117 -43.87 9.99 13.24
C ARG A 117 -42.72 10.04 14.25
N SER A 118 -42.76 9.23 15.30
CA SER A 118 -41.67 9.12 16.27
C SER A 118 -40.41 8.54 15.62
N ARG A 119 -40.56 7.44 14.87
CA ARG A 119 -39.46 6.82 14.12
C ARG A 119 -38.87 7.78 13.09
N LEU A 120 -39.70 8.51 12.35
CA LEU A 120 -39.24 9.50 11.39
C LEU A 120 -38.39 10.59 12.06
N ARG A 121 -38.80 11.09 13.24
CA ARG A 121 -38.00 12.06 14.02
C ARG A 121 -36.67 11.47 14.50
N GLN A 122 -36.66 10.20 14.91
CA GLN A 122 -35.43 9.52 15.32
C GLN A 122 -34.47 9.38 14.13
N GLU A 123 -34.96 8.93 12.98
CA GLU A 123 -34.17 8.84 11.74
C GLU A 123 -33.69 10.22 11.27
N ASP A 124 -34.53 11.25 11.32
CA ASP A 124 -34.12 12.63 11.00
C ASP A 124 -32.98 13.10 11.92
N SER A 125 -33.06 12.80 13.22
CA SER A 125 -31.99 13.12 14.18
C SER A 125 -30.71 12.33 13.90
N TYR A 126 -30.83 11.06 13.51
CA TYR A 126 -29.70 10.21 13.13
C TYR A 126 -29.05 10.70 11.84
N ILE A 127 -29.84 11.11 10.83
CA ILE A 127 -29.35 11.72 9.60
C ILE A 127 -28.61 13.02 9.89
N GLN A 128 -29.11 13.86 10.81
CA GLN A 128 -28.41 15.08 11.22
C GLN A 128 -27.08 14.78 11.90
N GLN A 129 -27.04 13.79 12.79
CA GLN A 129 -25.78 13.34 13.42
C GLN A 129 -24.79 12.80 12.39
N LEU A 130 -25.27 12.01 11.43
CA LEU A 130 -24.44 11.46 10.37
C LEU A 130 -23.89 12.55 9.45
N LYS A 131 -24.71 13.55 9.10
CA LYS A 131 -24.25 14.72 8.33
C LYS A 131 -23.16 15.50 9.07
N ALA A 132 -23.35 15.77 10.36
CA ALA A 132 -22.34 16.44 11.17
C ALA A 132 -21.04 15.62 11.27
N ALA A 133 -21.14 14.29 11.38
CA ALA A 133 -19.98 13.40 11.38
C ALA A 133 -19.24 13.39 10.03
N VAL A 134 -19.96 13.45 8.91
CA VAL A 134 -19.37 13.55 7.56
C VAL A 134 -18.68 14.89 7.39
N GLU A 135 -19.32 16.01 7.75
CA GLU A 135 -18.71 17.35 7.68
C GLU A 135 -17.43 17.41 8.52
N ALA A 136 -17.44 16.88 9.74
CA ALA A 136 -16.25 16.82 10.59
C ALA A 136 -15.13 15.94 9.99
N ALA A 137 -15.49 14.84 9.32
CA ALA A 137 -14.53 13.98 8.63
C ALA A 137 -13.93 14.68 7.40
N GLU A 138 -14.74 15.39 6.61
CA GLU A 138 -14.29 16.19 5.47
C GLU A 138 -13.34 17.32 5.90
N GLU A 139 -13.65 18.02 7.01
CA GLU A 139 -12.76 19.03 7.60
C GLU A 139 -11.42 18.41 8.04
N ALA A 140 -11.45 17.25 8.70
CA ALA A 140 -10.25 16.55 9.13
C ALA A 140 -9.40 16.08 7.94
N ASP A 141 -10.03 15.62 6.86
CA ASP A 141 -9.32 15.20 5.65
C ASP A 141 -8.75 16.39 4.87
N ALA A 142 -9.44 17.53 4.83
CA ALA A 142 -8.91 18.77 4.30
C ALA A 142 -7.67 19.25 5.11
N ALA A 143 -7.73 19.16 6.44
CA ALA A 143 -6.58 19.47 7.31
C ALA A 143 -5.39 18.55 7.04
N LYS A 144 -5.61 17.23 6.97
CA LYS A 144 -4.55 16.29 6.58
C LYS A 144 -4.01 16.55 5.17
N GLY A 145 -4.87 16.94 4.22
CA GLY A 145 -4.46 17.33 2.88
C GLY A 145 -3.48 18.50 2.89
N MET A 146 -3.77 19.54 3.69
CA MET A 146 -2.86 20.66 3.89
C MET A 146 -1.54 20.22 4.55
N GLU A 147 -1.58 19.35 5.56
CA GLU A 147 -0.37 18.81 6.19
C GLU A 147 0.49 18.03 5.18
N ILE A 148 -0.12 17.16 4.37
CA ILE A 148 0.57 16.41 3.32
C ILE A 148 1.26 17.37 2.34
N GLU A 149 0.56 18.40 1.85
CA GLU A 149 1.18 19.40 0.96
C GLU A 149 2.38 20.10 1.63
N THR A 150 2.29 20.41 2.92
CA THR A 150 3.43 21.03 3.63
C THR A 150 4.62 20.07 3.74
N LEU A 151 4.36 18.79 4.02
CA LEU A 151 5.39 17.75 4.07
C LEU A 151 6.01 17.50 2.70
N GLU A 152 5.21 17.51 1.63
CA GLU A 152 5.71 17.40 0.25
C GLU A 152 6.61 18.59 -0.11
N ARG A 153 6.24 19.82 0.23
CA ARG A 153 7.10 20.99 0.02
C ARG A 153 8.41 20.89 0.82
N GLN A 154 8.35 20.39 2.05
CA GLN A 154 9.55 20.17 2.87
C GLN A 154 10.45 19.08 2.28
N LEU A 155 9.88 17.98 1.81
CA LEU A 155 10.61 16.93 1.12
C LEU A 155 11.26 17.46 -0.16
N ALA A 156 10.53 18.20 -0.99
CA ALA A 156 11.06 18.81 -2.20
C ALA A 156 12.26 19.73 -1.89
N LYS A 157 12.14 20.56 -0.84
CA LYS A 157 13.26 21.39 -0.38
C LYS A 157 14.46 20.56 0.09
N MET A 158 14.23 19.52 0.90
CA MET A 158 15.30 18.63 1.34
C MET A 158 15.96 17.91 0.15
N THR A 159 15.21 17.53 -0.87
CA THR A 159 15.79 16.93 -2.08
C THR A 159 16.67 17.92 -2.85
N THR A 160 16.25 19.18 -2.98
CA THR A 160 17.10 20.20 -3.62
C THR A 160 18.35 20.51 -2.80
N ASP A 161 18.23 20.50 -1.47
CA ASP A 161 19.38 20.69 -0.57
C ASP A 161 20.36 19.50 -0.68
N LEU A 162 19.85 18.26 -0.78
CA LEU A 162 20.66 17.07 -1.00
C LEU A 162 21.37 17.08 -2.36
N ASP A 163 20.69 17.51 -3.43
CA ASP A 163 21.30 17.66 -4.74
C ASP A 163 22.39 18.74 -4.72
N GLY A 164 22.16 19.85 -4.01
CA GLY A 164 23.17 20.89 -3.78
C GLY A 164 24.41 20.34 -3.07
N LEU A 165 24.22 19.62 -1.96
CA LEU A 165 25.33 18.98 -1.23
C LEU A 165 26.06 17.93 -2.07
N ARG A 166 25.36 17.20 -2.93
CA ARG A 166 25.97 16.23 -3.85
C ARG A 166 26.85 16.92 -4.89
N ILE A 167 26.40 18.04 -5.44
CA ILE A 167 27.21 18.88 -6.34
C ILE A 167 28.44 19.38 -5.60
N ASP A 168 28.30 19.88 -4.37
CA ASP A 168 29.42 20.36 -3.56
C ASP A 168 30.45 19.25 -3.29
N ILE A 169 30.00 18.03 -2.94
CA ILE A 169 30.90 16.88 -2.76
C ILE A 169 31.66 16.59 -4.07
N SER A 170 30.97 16.55 -5.21
CA SER A 170 31.62 16.30 -6.49
C SER A 170 32.63 17.41 -6.86
N ALA A 171 32.33 18.67 -6.54
CA ALA A 171 33.25 19.78 -6.73
C ALA A 171 34.49 19.61 -5.84
N ARG A 172 34.32 19.25 -4.56
CA ARG A 172 35.45 18.96 -3.65
C ARG A 172 36.27 17.76 -4.11
N ASP A 173 35.65 16.72 -4.66
CA ASP A 173 36.39 15.58 -5.22
C ASP A 173 37.26 16.01 -6.41
N THR A 174 36.76 16.86 -7.31
CA THR A 174 37.58 17.40 -8.41
C THR A 174 38.72 18.29 -7.91
N GLU A 175 38.50 19.09 -6.86
CA GLU A 175 39.56 19.87 -6.22
C GLU A 175 40.62 18.96 -5.58
N ILE A 176 40.20 17.88 -4.91
CA ILE A 176 41.09 16.88 -4.33
C ILE A 176 41.90 16.19 -5.42
N GLU A 177 41.31 15.83 -6.54
CA GLU A 177 42.02 15.25 -7.69
C GLU A 177 43.04 16.23 -8.27
N ASN A 178 42.67 17.49 -8.48
CA ASN A 178 43.60 18.52 -8.93
C ASN A 178 44.77 18.72 -7.96
N LEU A 179 44.50 18.77 -6.65
CA LEU A 179 45.55 18.82 -5.62
C LEU A 179 46.43 17.58 -5.62
N LYS A 180 45.87 16.38 -5.85
CA LYS A 180 46.64 15.14 -6.01
C LYS A 180 47.58 15.23 -7.22
N PHE A 181 47.10 15.68 -8.38
CA PHE A 181 47.94 15.90 -9.57
C PHE A 181 49.07 16.91 -9.31
N ARG A 182 48.78 17.98 -8.57
CA ARG A 182 49.81 18.96 -8.19
C ARG A 182 50.85 18.36 -7.22
N ILE A 183 50.41 17.52 -6.28
CA ILE A 183 51.32 16.84 -5.35
C ILE A 183 52.21 15.85 -6.11
N THR A 184 51.67 15.08 -7.06
CA THR A 184 52.48 14.17 -7.88
C THR A 184 53.48 14.95 -8.74
N SER A 185 53.06 16.04 -9.40
CA SER A 185 53.99 16.86 -10.19
C SER A 185 55.13 17.43 -9.34
N LEU A 186 54.82 17.95 -8.14
CA LEU A 186 55.84 18.46 -7.20
C LEU A 186 56.76 17.35 -6.69
N ARG A 187 56.25 16.11 -6.53
CA ARG A 187 57.09 14.96 -6.15
C ARG A 187 58.04 14.58 -7.30
N ASP A 188 57.57 14.57 -8.53
CA ASP A 188 58.37 14.27 -9.71
C ASP A 188 59.45 15.35 -9.92
N GLU A 189 59.09 16.63 -9.79
CA GLU A 189 60.03 17.76 -9.81
C GLU A 189 61.09 17.62 -8.70
N ARG A 190 60.68 17.27 -7.47
CA ARG A 190 61.59 17.04 -6.36
C ARG A 190 62.55 15.87 -6.66
N ASP A 191 62.05 14.78 -7.23
CA ASP A 191 62.88 13.61 -7.51
C ASP A 191 63.82 13.83 -8.69
N ALA A 192 63.40 14.61 -9.69
CA ALA A 192 64.27 15.11 -10.76
C ALA A 192 65.38 16.01 -10.20
N LEU A 193 65.04 17.00 -9.35
CA LEU A 193 66.04 17.85 -8.69
C LEU A 193 67.01 17.04 -7.82
N ARG A 194 66.52 16.01 -7.11
CA ARG A 194 67.38 15.11 -6.34
C ARG A 194 68.31 14.28 -7.23
N ALA A 195 67.83 13.81 -8.38
CA ALA A 195 68.65 13.09 -9.36
C ALA A 195 69.71 14.02 -9.97
N ASP A 196 69.35 15.26 -10.30
CA ASP A 196 70.27 16.28 -10.79
C ASP A 196 71.34 16.61 -9.75
N ILE A 197 70.97 16.82 -8.49
CA ILE A 197 71.94 17.03 -7.40
C ILE A 197 72.88 15.82 -7.27
N LYS A 198 72.38 14.59 -7.35
CA LYS A 198 73.23 13.38 -7.34
C LYS A 198 74.17 13.32 -8.54
N LEU A 199 73.70 13.67 -9.72
CA LEU A 199 74.51 13.70 -10.93
C LEU A 199 75.60 14.77 -10.83
N GLN A 200 75.25 15.97 -10.38
CA GLN A 200 76.21 17.07 -10.21
C GLN A 200 77.23 16.75 -9.10
N THR A 201 76.81 16.15 -7.99
CA THR A 201 77.75 15.71 -6.95
C THR A 201 78.67 14.59 -7.42
N SER A 202 78.20 13.65 -8.26
CA SER A 202 79.07 12.66 -8.91
C SER A 202 80.08 13.33 -9.84
N ARG A 203 79.62 14.24 -10.71
CA ARG A 203 80.50 15.00 -11.62
C ARG A 203 81.51 15.85 -10.87
N ALA A 204 81.12 16.44 -9.74
CA ALA A 204 82.02 17.19 -8.87
C ALA A 204 83.10 16.27 -8.28
N LYS A 205 82.73 15.09 -7.76
CA LYS A 205 83.70 14.08 -7.29
C LYS A 205 84.62 13.58 -8.41
N ASP A 206 84.09 13.34 -9.60
CA ASP A 206 84.89 12.94 -10.76
C ASP A 206 85.86 14.06 -11.18
N ALA A 207 85.43 15.32 -11.10
CA ALA A 207 86.30 16.47 -11.34
C ALA A 207 87.35 16.63 -10.25
N GLU A 208 87.01 16.45 -8.97
CA GLU A 208 87.95 16.45 -7.84
C GLU A 208 89.00 15.34 -7.97
N THR A 209 88.61 14.13 -8.38
CA THR A 209 89.56 13.03 -8.61
C THR A 209 90.44 13.26 -9.83
N ARG A 210 89.93 13.89 -10.90
CA ARG A 210 90.77 14.34 -12.02
C ARG A 210 91.73 15.43 -11.60
N LEU A 211 91.28 16.40 -10.81
CA LEU A 211 92.12 17.46 -10.27
C LEU A 211 93.23 16.88 -9.40
N SER A 212 92.93 15.96 -8.47
CA SER A 212 93.95 15.33 -7.64
C SER A 212 94.94 14.48 -8.45
N GLN A 213 94.49 13.83 -9.53
CA GLN A 213 95.39 13.15 -10.46
C GLN A 213 96.32 14.13 -11.20
N GLU A 214 95.80 15.26 -11.67
CA GLU A 214 96.62 16.30 -12.30
C GLU A 214 97.55 16.98 -11.30
N GLU A 215 97.12 17.23 -10.06
CA GLU A 215 97.97 17.72 -8.96
C GLU A 215 99.10 16.72 -8.66
N HIS A 216 98.81 15.41 -8.60
CA HIS A 216 99.84 14.39 -8.45
C HIS A 216 100.78 14.31 -9.66
N ARG A 217 100.28 14.50 -10.89
CA ARG A 217 101.13 14.56 -12.09
C ARG A 217 102.02 15.80 -12.06
N ALA A 218 101.48 16.95 -11.68
CA ALA A 218 102.22 18.20 -11.49
C ALA A 218 103.30 18.01 -10.43
N MET A 219 102.96 17.46 -9.26
CA MET A 219 103.93 17.14 -8.19
C MET A 219 105.04 16.20 -8.69
N ARG A 220 104.70 15.14 -9.47
CA ARG A 220 105.73 14.26 -10.06
C ARG A 220 106.61 14.97 -11.09
N LEU A 221 106.06 15.91 -11.84
CA LEU A 221 106.83 16.72 -12.80
C LEU A 221 107.71 17.72 -12.06
N GLU A 222 107.23 18.34 -10.99
CA GLU A 222 108.02 19.19 -10.08
C GLU A 222 109.15 18.40 -9.42
N ASP A 223 108.89 17.17 -8.94
CA ASP A 223 109.94 16.28 -8.40
C ASP A 223 110.98 15.92 -9.46
N LYS A 224 110.55 15.64 -10.70
CA LYS A 224 111.48 15.38 -11.82
C LYS A 224 112.30 16.63 -12.16
N LEU A 225 111.66 17.80 -12.21
CA LEU A 225 112.32 19.08 -12.42
C LEU A 225 113.33 19.33 -11.30
N ALA A 226 112.98 19.11 -10.04
CA ALA A 226 113.87 19.23 -8.89
C ALA A 226 115.06 18.27 -9.00
N ARG A 227 114.83 17.01 -9.42
CA ARG A 227 115.91 16.04 -9.70
C ARG A 227 116.79 16.45 -10.88
N GLU A 228 116.22 16.99 -11.96
CA GLU A 228 117.01 17.49 -13.09
C GLU A 228 117.79 18.75 -12.73
N ILE A 229 117.22 19.66 -11.93
CA ILE A 229 117.92 20.82 -11.37
C ILE A 229 119.07 20.35 -10.49
N ALA A 230 118.83 19.38 -9.60
CA ALA A 230 119.88 18.78 -8.78
C ALA A 230 120.97 18.13 -9.66
N ALA A 231 120.60 17.30 -10.63
CA ALA A 231 121.55 16.67 -11.56
C ALA A 231 122.28 17.68 -12.45
N ARG A 232 121.65 18.79 -12.85
CA ARG A 232 122.29 19.91 -13.54
C ARG A 232 123.27 20.61 -12.60
N SER A 233 122.89 20.89 -11.36
CA SER A 233 123.78 21.48 -10.37
C SER A 233 124.98 20.57 -10.05
N ASP A 234 124.79 19.25 -9.97
CA ASP A 234 125.88 18.29 -9.81
C ASP A 234 126.79 18.24 -11.04
N LYS A 235 126.22 18.33 -12.25
CA LYS A 235 126.99 18.47 -13.50
C LYS A 235 127.72 19.80 -13.58
N GLU A 236 127.11 20.90 -13.14
CA GLU A 236 127.73 22.23 -13.06
C GLU A 236 128.86 22.20 -12.03
N ASN A 237 128.64 21.62 -10.84
CA ASN A 237 129.68 21.39 -9.83
C ASN A 237 130.79 20.48 -10.37
N ALA A 238 130.47 19.43 -11.14
CA ALA A 238 131.46 18.56 -11.77
C ALA A 238 132.22 19.26 -12.91
N LEU A 239 131.56 20.11 -13.68
CA LEU A 239 132.17 20.98 -14.67
C LEU A 239 133.04 22.03 -14.00
N GLU A 240 132.64 22.59 -12.86
CA GLU A 240 133.43 23.53 -12.09
C GLU A 240 134.68 22.84 -11.51
N ARG A 241 134.55 21.61 -10.99
CA ARG A 241 135.70 20.77 -10.61
C ARG A 241 136.60 20.47 -11.81
N ARG A 242 136.03 20.11 -12.97
CA ARG A 242 136.80 19.89 -14.21
C ARG A 242 137.41 21.17 -14.77
N LEU A 243 136.79 22.33 -14.59
CA LEU A 243 137.33 23.62 -14.97
C LEU A 243 138.49 23.98 -14.04
N GLN A 244 138.39 23.72 -12.74
CA GLN A 244 139.51 23.84 -11.81
C GLN A 244 140.64 22.85 -12.14
N GLU A 245 140.32 21.62 -12.56
CA GLU A 245 141.31 20.66 -13.07
C GLU A 245 141.91 21.10 -14.41
N ILE A 246 141.12 21.65 -15.33
CA ILE A 246 141.59 22.24 -16.60
C ILE A 246 142.44 23.47 -16.32
N GLU A 247 142.15 24.26 -15.29
CA GLU A 247 142.95 25.41 -14.90
C GLU A 247 144.30 24.96 -14.32
N ARG A 248 144.30 23.95 -13.44
CA ARG A 248 145.52 23.27 -12.95
C ARG A 248 146.29 22.56 -14.06
N LEU A 249 145.59 21.96 -15.04
CA LEU A 249 146.20 21.32 -16.20
C LEU A 249 146.66 22.34 -17.22
N LYS A 250 146.03 23.51 -17.36
CA LYS A 250 146.51 24.65 -18.15
C LYS A 250 147.74 25.26 -17.52
N GLU A 251 147.85 25.33 -16.20
CA GLU A 251 149.10 25.71 -15.54
C GLU A 251 150.21 24.68 -15.79
N LYS A 252 149.88 23.38 -15.75
CA LYS A 252 150.84 22.32 -16.11
C LYS A 252 151.20 22.31 -17.61
N LEU A 253 150.26 22.63 -18.50
CA LEU A 253 150.46 22.71 -19.97
C LEU A 253 151.13 24.04 -20.39
N ARG A 254 150.94 25.13 -19.64
CA ARG A 254 151.67 26.40 -19.80
C ARG A 254 153.16 26.23 -19.48
N ASN A 255 153.49 25.27 -18.62
CA ASN A 255 154.87 24.92 -18.28
C ASN A 255 155.48 23.83 -19.19
N SER A 256 154.70 23.17 -20.05
CA SER A 256 155.17 22.02 -20.86
C SER A 256 154.75 22.04 -22.33
N GLY A 257 154.29 23.17 -22.87
CA GLY A 257 153.56 23.17 -24.15
C GLY A 257 153.85 24.36 -25.06
N SER A 258 155.03 25.00 -24.96
CA SER A 258 155.59 25.83 -26.03
C SER A 258 156.25 24.97 -27.12
N GLU A 259 155.66 23.81 -27.43
CA GLU A 259 156.04 22.93 -28.52
C GLU A 259 154.79 22.40 -29.23
N MET A 260 154.84 22.52 -30.56
CA MET A 260 153.98 21.89 -31.56
C MET A 260 152.71 22.62 -32.00
N ARG A 261 152.68 22.70 -33.33
CA ARG A 261 151.88 23.50 -34.25
C ARG A 261 151.11 22.52 -35.14
N GLU A 262 150.05 23.03 -35.77
CA GLU A 262 149.42 22.54 -37.01
C GLU A 262 148.39 21.38 -37.01
N VAL A 263 147.16 21.77 -37.40
CA VAL A 263 146.41 21.40 -38.65
C VAL A 263 145.95 19.95 -38.92
N SER A 264 144.74 19.89 -39.53
CA SER A 264 144.14 18.84 -40.39
C SER A 264 143.34 17.72 -39.69
N ARG A 265 142.28 17.13 -40.24
CA ARG A 265 141.37 17.38 -41.39
C ARG A 265 140.35 16.21 -41.38
N VAL A 266 139.12 16.48 -41.86
CA VAL A 266 138.31 15.63 -42.77
C VAL A 266 137.40 14.51 -42.18
N PRO A 267 136.28 14.20 -42.88
CA PRO A 267 134.98 13.80 -42.32
C PRO A 267 134.51 12.42 -42.84
N ARG A 268 133.18 12.15 -42.76
CA ARG A 268 132.31 11.20 -43.54
C ARG A 268 131.33 10.49 -42.58
N LYS A 269 130.12 10.02 -42.93
CA LYS A 269 129.16 10.16 -44.06
C LYS A 269 127.95 9.24 -43.72
N SER A 270 126.74 9.66 -44.12
CA SER A 270 125.61 8.86 -44.65
C SER A 270 124.91 7.70 -43.90
N GLY A 271 123.58 7.70 -44.05
CA GLY A 271 122.66 6.54 -44.21
C GLY A 271 121.30 6.87 -43.57
N LYS A 272 120.18 7.20 -44.27
CA LYS A 272 119.26 6.38 -45.13
C LYS A 272 118.91 5.03 -44.48
N SER A 273 117.67 4.53 -44.42
CA SER A 273 116.41 4.78 -45.17
C SER A 273 115.25 3.93 -44.59
N ASN A 274 114.00 4.29 -44.92
CA ASN A 274 112.80 3.48 -45.25
C ASN A 274 112.43 2.15 -44.53
N GLY A 275 111.11 1.95 -44.37
CA GLY A 275 110.49 0.62 -44.41
C GLY A 275 109.01 0.59 -43.97
N VAL A 276 108.16 -0.10 -44.74
CA VAL A 276 106.68 -0.15 -44.69
C VAL A 276 106.19 -1.60 -44.57
N SER A 277 105.03 -1.79 -43.92
CA SER A 277 103.97 -2.83 -44.05
C SER A 277 104.13 -4.30 -43.60
N LEU A 278 102.96 -4.80 -43.17
CA LEU A 278 102.30 -6.13 -43.31
C LEU A 278 101.92 -6.75 -41.95
N LYS A 279 100.95 -7.65 -41.77
CA LYS A 279 99.54 -7.91 -42.18
C LYS A 279 99.11 -9.18 -41.40
N ASP A 280 97.80 -9.45 -41.34
CA ASP A 280 97.10 -10.74 -41.11
C ASP A 280 96.94 -11.23 -39.65
N VAL A 281 95.90 -11.98 -39.19
CA VAL A 281 94.61 -12.59 -39.66
C VAL A 281 93.98 -13.21 -38.37
N SER A 282 92.67 -13.27 -38.07
CA SER A 282 91.69 -14.32 -38.43
C SER A 282 90.42 -14.24 -37.56
N THR A 283 89.27 -14.54 -38.16
CA THR A 283 87.96 -14.92 -37.55
C THR A 283 87.90 -16.45 -37.35
N PRO A 284 86.95 -17.00 -36.57
CA PRO A 284 85.68 -17.59 -37.13
C PRO A 284 84.50 -17.48 -36.10
N ARG A 285 83.27 -18.01 -36.24
CA ARG A 285 82.27 -18.32 -37.28
C ARG A 285 81.09 -19.06 -36.54
N ASN A 286 79.85 -18.95 -37.04
CA ASN A 286 78.62 -19.78 -36.80
C ASN A 286 77.90 -19.61 -35.43
N GLU A 287 76.56 -19.71 -35.25
CA GLU A 287 75.40 -20.37 -35.89
C GLU A 287 74.11 -19.55 -35.56
N ALA A 288 73.14 -19.35 -36.47
CA ALA A 288 71.93 -20.16 -36.77
C ALA A 288 70.91 -20.33 -35.61
N ALA A 289 69.67 -19.84 -35.82
CA ALA A 289 68.39 -20.56 -35.65
C ALA A 289 67.20 -19.62 -35.33
N GLU A 290 66.18 -19.72 -36.19
CA GLU A 290 64.79 -19.32 -35.96
C GLU A 290 64.06 -20.34 -35.06
N LEU A 291 63.11 -19.84 -34.23
CA LEU A 291 61.88 -20.47 -33.68
C LEU A 291 62.06 -21.67 -32.71
N PRO A 292 61.26 -21.82 -31.62
CA PRO A 292 59.81 -22.02 -31.72
C PRO A 292 58.91 -21.43 -30.61
N GLU A 293 57.65 -21.25 -30.99
CA GLU A 293 56.44 -21.40 -30.17
C GLU A 293 56.59 -22.50 -29.10
N ALA A 294 56.32 -22.15 -27.85
CA ALA A 294 56.04 -23.11 -26.81
C ALA A 294 54.69 -22.75 -26.18
N ASN A 295 53.65 -23.43 -26.70
CA ASN A 295 52.45 -23.78 -25.96
C ASN A 295 52.83 -24.21 -24.54
N GLY A 296 52.68 -23.29 -23.59
CA GLY A 296 52.30 -23.64 -22.24
C GLY A 296 50.79 -23.49 -22.21
N ASN A 297 50.06 -24.59 -22.08
CA ASN A 297 48.63 -24.58 -21.81
C ASN A 297 48.40 -23.66 -20.61
N ALA A 298 48.03 -22.42 -20.89
CA ALA A 298 47.36 -21.59 -19.92
C ALA A 298 46.05 -22.31 -19.69
N ASP A 299 45.90 -22.91 -18.51
CA ASP A 299 44.57 -23.07 -17.94
C ASP A 299 43.89 -21.72 -18.13
N ALA A 300 42.97 -21.65 -19.10
CA ALA A 300 42.16 -20.47 -19.30
C ALA A 300 41.56 -20.19 -17.93
N THR A 301 41.89 -19.03 -17.35
CA THR A 301 41.34 -18.72 -16.06
C THR A 301 39.82 -18.69 -16.22
N ILE A 302 39.08 -19.06 -15.18
CA ILE A 302 37.60 -19.06 -15.24
C ILE A 302 37.07 -17.71 -15.77
N SER A 303 37.79 -16.61 -15.50
CA SER A 303 37.54 -15.28 -16.06
C SER A 303 37.69 -15.18 -17.59
N ASP A 304 38.66 -15.85 -18.19
CA ASP A 304 38.86 -15.86 -19.65
C ASP A 304 37.76 -16.66 -20.35
N VAL A 305 37.29 -17.75 -19.73
CA VAL A 305 36.17 -18.58 -20.25
C VAL A 305 34.83 -17.83 -20.18
N ILE A 306 34.59 -17.11 -19.08
CA ILE A 306 33.40 -16.26 -18.92
C ILE A 306 33.41 -15.11 -19.94
N ALA A 307 34.57 -14.50 -20.21
CA ALA A 307 34.70 -13.42 -21.19
C ALA A 307 34.60 -13.90 -22.65
N ALA A 308 34.95 -15.17 -22.93
CA ALA A 308 34.90 -15.74 -24.27
C ALA A 308 33.48 -16.17 -24.71
N SER A 309 32.56 -16.42 -23.76
CA SER A 309 31.17 -16.79 -24.05
C SER A 309 30.22 -15.61 -23.78
N PRO A 310 29.47 -15.12 -24.80
CA PRO A 310 28.53 -14.02 -24.61
C PRO A 310 27.40 -14.36 -23.62
N GLU A 311 27.01 -15.64 -23.53
CA GLU A 311 25.98 -16.10 -22.58
C GLU A 311 26.49 -16.10 -21.13
N LEU A 312 27.73 -16.53 -20.90
CA LEU A 312 28.33 -16.52 -19.55
C LEU A 312 28.66 -15.10 -19.09
N SER A 313 29.09 -14.22 -20.01
CA SER A 313 29.30 -12.79 -19.72
C SER A 313 27.99 -12.11 -19.33
N ALA A 314 26.90 -12.34 -20.07
CA ALA A 314 25.59 -11.77 -19.73
C ALA A 314 25.08 -12.27 -18.37
N MET A 315 25.27 -13.56 -18.07
CA MET A 315 24.91 -14.13 -16.77
C MET A 315 25.79 -13.56 -15.63
N ALA A 316 27.08 -13.28 -15.89
CA ALA A 316 27.98 -12.65 -14.91
C ALA A 316 27.57 -11.21 -14.61
N ASP A 317 27.24 -10.43 -15.64
CA ASP A 317 26.79 -9.05 -15.50
C ASP A 317 25.45 -8.98 -14.75
N GLU A 318 24.54 -9.92 -15.01
CA GLU A 318 23.27 -10.03 -14.30
C GLU A 318 23.47 -10.34 -12.80
N VAL A 319 24.31 -11.32 -12.47
CA VAL A 319 24.65 -11.66 -11.08
C VAL A 319 25.29 -10.48 -10.37
N HIS A 320 26.20 -9.76 -11.04
CA HIS A 320 26.87 -8.59 -10.49
C HIS A 320 25.91 -7.42 -10.24
N ASN A 321 25.02 -7.14 -11.19
CA ASN A 321 24.01 -6.09 -11.07
C ASN A 321 23.01 -6.40 -9.95
N ARG A 322 22.55 -7.66 -9.85
CA ARG A 322 21.66 -8.09 -8.75
C ARG A 322 22.37 -8.05 -7.39
N SER A 323 23.64 -8.46 -7.33
CA SER A 323 24.45 -8.40 -6.11
C SER A 323 24.66 -6.96 -5.62
N ARG A 324 24.94 -6.03 -6.53
CA ARG A 324 25.02 -4.58 -6.20
C ARG A 324 23.69 -4.03 -5.71
N ALA A 325 22.59 -4.33 -6.41
CA ALA A 325 21.26 -3.90 -5.99
C ALA A 325 20.86 -4.46 -4.61
N LEU A 326 21.19 -5.73 -4.33
CA LEU A 326 20.96 -6.35 -3.03
C LEU A 326 21.84 -5.72 -1.94
N SER A 327 23.11 -5.45 -2.23
CA SER A 327 24.03 -4.78 -1.30
C SER A 327 23.52 -3.38 -0.91
N ASP A 328 23.02 -2.62 -1.88
CA ASP A 328 22.39 -1.31 -1.64
C ASP A 328 21.10 -1.42 -0.81
N ARG A 329 20.30 -2.48 -1.03
CA ARG A 329 19.09 -2.76 -0.22
C ARG A 329 19.45 -3.17 1.20
N LEU A 330 20.47 -4.01 1.40
CA LEU A 330 20.96 -4.39 2.73
C LEU A 330 21.48 -3.19 3.51
N LEU A 331 22.19 -2.27 2.85
CA LEU A 331 22.68 -1.03 3.46
C LEU A 331 21.56 -0.05 3.82
N LYS A 332 20.42 -0.10 3.10
CA LYS A 332 19.25 0.76 3.33
C LYS A 332 18.21 0.15 4.26
N ALA A 333 18.21 -1.16 4.47
CA ALA A 333 17.26 -1.87 5.32
C ALA A 333 17.49 -1.48 6.80
N LYS A 334 16.48 -0.86 7.42
CA LYS A 334 16.48 -0.44 8.83
C LYS A 334 15.60 -1.31 9.73
N SER A 335 14.99 -2.37 9.20
CA SER A 335 14.02 -3.22 9.91
C SER A 335 14.03 -4.66 9.42
N ASP A 336 13.74 -5.60 10.33
CA ASP A 336 13.75 -7.06 10.08
C ASP A 336 12.57 -7.58 9.24
N ILE A 337 11.65 -6.70 8.83
CA ILE A 337 10.39 -7.06 8.15
C ILE A 337 10.63 -7.72 6.77
N HIS A 338 11.76 -7.44 6.13
CA HIS A 338 12.10 -7.98 4.81
C HIS A 338 13.25 -9.00 4.83
N ASP A 339 13.64 -9.50 6.02
CA ASP A 339 14.80 -10.38 6.15
C ASP A 339 14.61 -11.72 5.42
N GLU A 340 13.40 -12.29 5.43
CA GLU A 340 13.10 -13.53 4.71
C GLU A 340 13.23 -13.35 3.18
N ALA A 341 12.69 -12.25 2.65
CA ALA A 341 12.78 -11.94 1.21
C ALA A 341 14.23 -11.66 0.78
N LEU A 342 15.02 -10.99 1.62
CA LEU A 342 16.44 -10.74 1.37
C LEU A 342 17.26 -12.03 1.43
N ARG A 343 16.94 -12.95 2.35
CA ARG A 343 17.55 -14.30 2.41
C ARG A 343 17.22 -15.11 1.16
N ASP A 344 16.00 -15.01 0.64
CA ASP A 344 15.60 -15.66 -0.60
C ASP A 344 16.31 -15.08 -1.84
N GLU A 345 16.41 -13.75 -1.94
CA GLU A 345 17.17 -13.09 -3.02
C GLU A 345 18.65 -13.48 -2.95
N LEU A 346 19.26 -13.50 -1.76
CA LEU A 346 20.66 -13.92 -1.56
C LEU A 346 20.86 -15.40 -1.91
N ALA A 347 19.92 -16.27 -1.54
CA ALA A 347 19.93 -17.68 -1.91
C ALA A 347 19.83 -17.88 -3.42
N SER A 348 19.04 -17.07 -4.12
CA SER A 348 18.92 -17.10 -5.58
C SER A 348 20.20 -16.65 -6.29
N ILE A 349 20.86 -15.60 -5.80
CA ILE A 349 22.12 -15.09 -6.33
C ILE A 349 23.26 -16.09 -6.09
N ALA A 350 23.29 -16.73 -4.91
CA ALA A 350 24.27 -17.77 -4.63
C ALA A 350 24.09 -18.99 -5.56
N ALA A 351 22.83 -19.39 -5.82
CA ALA A 351 22.54 -20.49 -6.73
C ALA A 351 22.94 -20.18 -8.18
N THR A 352 22.68 -18.97 -8.68
CA THR A 352 23.10 -18.56 -10.03
C THR A 352 24.62 -18.40 -10.14
N MET A 353 25.30 -17.97 -9.08
CA MET A 353 26.77 -17.91 -9.03
C MET A 353 27.38 -19.32 -9.11
N VAL A 354 26.83 -20.29 -8.37
CA VAL A 354 27.25 -21.70 -8.43
C VAL A 354 26.97 -22.31 -9.81
N ALA A 355 25.85 -21.95 -10.44
CA ALA A 355 25.52 -22.39 -11.80
C ALA A 355 26.48 -21.77 -12.84
N LEU A 356 26.84 -20.50 -12.70
CA LEU A 356 27.79 -19.82 -13.56
C LEU A 356 29.18 -20.44 -13.45
N THR A 357 29.66 -20.73 -12.22
CA THR A 357 30.95 -21.39 -12.02
C THR A 357 30.95 -22.82 -12.56
N ALA A 358 29.86 -23.58 -12.36
CA ALA A 358 29.76 -24.93 -12.90
C ALA A 358 29.75 -24.94 -14.45
N LYS A 359 29.09 -23.97 -15.09
CA LYS A 359 29.09 -23.82 -16.55
C LYS A 359 30.44 -23.32 -17.08
N ALA A 360 31.15 -22.47 -16.34
CA ALA A 360 32.47 -21.97 -16.72
C ALA A 360 33.58 -23.02 -16.53
N GLU A 361 33.47 -23.91 -15.54
CA GLU A 361 34.39 -25.04 -15.33
C GLU A 361 34.15 -26.22 -16.29
N GLY A 362 33.00 -26.26 -16.97
CA GLY A 362 32.67 -27.28 -17.96
C GLY A 362 32.29 -28.64 -17.34
N PRO A 363 32.20 -29.72 -18.14
CA PRO A 363 31.61 -31.00 -17.72
C PRO A 363 32.37 -31.74 -16.62
N ASP A 364 33.64 -31.39 -16.37
CA ASP A 364 34.48 -32.01 -15.34
C ASP A 364 34.45 -31.26 -13.99
N SER A 365 33.53 -30.29 -13.83
CA SER A 365 33.42 -29.52 -12.58
C SER A 365 33.14 -30.41 -11.36
N PRO A 366 33.89 -30.25 -10.25
CA PRO A 366 33.62 -30.95 -8.99
C PRO A 366 32.28 -30.54 -8.36
N ILE A 367 31.60 -29.52 -8.89
CA ILE A 367 30.30 -29.03 -8.38
C ILE A 367 29.18 -30.03 -8.69
N PHE A 368 29.19 -30.70 -9.85
CA PHE A 368 28.15 -31.68 -10.23
C PHE A 368 27.98 -32.83 -9.21
N PRO A 369 29.04 -33.54 -8.76
CA PRO A 369 28.88 -34.60 -7.75
C PRO A 369 28.48 -34.05 -6.38
N ILE A 370 28.88 -32.82 -6.02
CA ILE A 370 28.52 -32.18 -4.75
C ILE A 370 27.02 -31.82 -4.73
N LEU A 371 26.49 -31.29 -5.83
CA LEU A 371 25.07 -30.98 -5.98
C LEU A 371 24.20 -32.24 -5.97
N ALA A 372 24.65 -33.31 -6.66
CA ALA A 372 23.94 -34.59 -6.70
C ALA A 372 23.84 -35.26 -5.32
N ASN A 373 24.91 -35.19 -4.51
CA ASN A 373 24.91 -35.80 -3.17
C ASN A 373 24.00 -35.04 -2.19
N LYS A 374 23.98 -33.70 -2.27
CA LYS A 374 23.30 -32.82 -1.30
C LYS A 374 21.82 -32.56 -1.60
N ALA A 375 21.37 -32.77 -2.84
CA ALA A 375 19.94 -32.72 -3.21
C ALA A 375 19.10 -33.81 -2.50
N SER A 376 19.73 -34.85 -1.97
CA SER A 376 19.05 -35.98 -1.28
C SER A 376 18.70 -35.71 0.19
N THR A 377 19.16 -34.62 0.80
CA THR A 377 19.18 -34.47 2.28
C THR A 377 18.29 -33.35 2.85
N SER A 378 17.35 -32.76 2.10
CA SER A 378 16.47 -31.71 2.65
C SER A 378 15.15 -32.26 3.20
N SER A 379 15.01 -32.26 4.53
CA SER A 379 13.79 -32.62 5.28
C SER A 379 12.95 -31.43 5.74
N SER A 380 13.13 -30.24 5.14
CA SER A 380 12.38 -29.03 5.46
C SER A 380 11.65 -28.48 4.24
N ASP A 381 10.47 -27.88 4.45
CA ASP A 381 9.56 -27.25 3.47
C ASP A 381 10.17 -26.03 2.71
N ARG A 382 11.47 -25.78 2.89
CA ARG A 382 12.24 -24.73 2.21
C ARG A 382 13.17 -25.38 1.18
N GLU A 383 13.09 -24.90 -0.05
CA GLU A 383 13.94 -25.36 -1.16
C GLU A 383 15.42 -25.15 -0.85
N SER A 384 16.24 -26.19 -1.01
CA SER A 384 17.66 -26.11 -0.69
C SER A 384 18.45 -25.34 -1.77
N LEU A 385 19.54 -24.67 -1.38
CA LEU A 385 20.47 -24.01 -2.31
C LEU A 385 20.99 -24.96 -3.40
N ALA A 386 21.20 -26.23 -3.05
CA ALA A 386 21.65 -27.25 -4.01
C ALA A 386 20.57 -27.55 -5.06
N GLY A 387 19.29 -27.60 -4.65
CA GLY A 387 18.15 -27.73 -5.56
C GLY A 387 18.03 -26.52 -6.50
N ARG A 388 18.13 -25.30 -5.96
CA ARG A 388 18.10 -24.05 -6.75
C ARG A 388 19.26 -23.97 -7.75
N ALA A 389 20.47 -24.35 -7.36
CA ALA A 389 21.64 -24.38 -8.24
C ALA A 389 21.50 -25.44 -9.34
N ALA A 390 21.00 -26.64 -9.01
CA ALA A 390 20.73 -27.68 -10.00
C ALA A 390 19.66 -27.25 -11.02
N ALA A 391 18.60 -26.56 -10.58
CA ALA A 391 17.57 -26.00 -11.45
C ALA A 391 18.13 -24.92 -12.39
N ALA A 392 18.98 -24.02 -11.88
CA ALA A 392 19.63 -22.97 -12.69
C ALA A 392 20.65 -23.52 -13.71
N ILE A 393 21.23 -24.70 -13.45
CA ILE A 393 22.09 -25.40 -14.40
C ILE A 393 21.25 -26.12 -15.47
N GLY A 394 20.12 -26.72 -15.08
CA GLY A 394 19.26 -27.54 -15.95
C GLY A 394 18.21 -26.78 -16.77
N ALA A 395 17.96 -25.50 -16.50
CA ALA A 395 17.02 -24.69 -17.27
C ALA A 395 17.64 -24.23 -18.62
N PRO A 396 17.15 -24.71 -19.79
CA PRO A 396 17.28 -23.95 -21.03
C PRO A 396 16.43 -22.68 -20.93
N GLN A 397 16.94 -21.56 -21.44
CA GLN A 397 16.25 -20.26 -21.47
C GLN A 397 14.86 -20.36 -22.12
N GLU A 398 13.81 -20.41 -21.30
CA GLU A 398 12.46 -19.97 -21.69
C GLU A 398 12.28 -18.52 -21.23
N ALA A 399 12.68 -17.57 -22.08
CA ALA A 399 12.23 -16.18 -22.02
C ALA A 399 12.58 -15.44 -23.32
N ALA A 400 11.72 -15.53 -24.33
CA ALA A 400 11.27 -14.41 -25.18
C ALA A 400 10.48 -14.93 -26.39
N SER A 401 9.17 -15.09 -26.24
CA SER A 401 8.17 -14.95 -27.31
C SER A 401 6.92 -14.31 -26.74
#